data_AF-A0A1F5S325-F1
#
_entry.id   AF-A0A1F5S325-F1
#
_cell.length_a   1.000
_cell.length_b   1.000
_cell.length_c   1.000
_cell.angle_alpha   90.00
_cell.angle_beta   90.00
_cell.angle_gamma   90.00
#
_symmetry.space_group_name_H-M   'P 1'
#
loop_
_entity.id
_entity.type
_entity.pdbx_description
1 polymer ?
#
loop_
_entity_poly.entity_id
_entity_poly.type
_entity_poly.pdbx_seq_one_letter_code
_entity_poly.pdbx_strand_id
1 'polypeptide(L)'
;MPIILYKTRRAREETMSIKLNSIKNVYFYLVSLIALMMIVYGTVDVLRLGLTTWVFTKANQLDQYGGMSMPPSYPMYTMAEKGEVIPAKCQEKCDLTAEEKQQLKYWQQDYKNWEEQQKTLPAAQKQRKAVTDISMLVVAIPLFILHWLATRKLEKSEA
;
A
#
# COMPACT_ATOMS: atom_id res chain seq x y z
N MET A 1 -20.29 21.23 64.07
CA MET A 1 -20.82 21.06 62.70
C MET A 1 -19.89 21.47 61.53
N PRO A 2 -18.65 22.01 61.67
CA PRO A 2 -17.81 22.35 60.50
C PRO A 2 -16.91 21.21 59.97
N ILE A 3 -16.55 20.23 60.82
CA ILE A 3 -15.59 19.17 60.48
C ILE A 3 -16.15 18.17 59.45
N ILE A 4 -17.46 17.89 59.50
CA ILE A 4 -18.12 16.94 58.60
C ILE A 4 -18.18 17.48 57.16
N LEU A 5 -18.42 18.79 56.99
CA LEU A 5 -18.46 19.44 55.67
C LEU A 5 -17.08 19.50 55.01
N TYR A 6 -16.03 19.68 55.81
CA TYR A 6 -14.66 19.64 55.30
C TYR A 6 -14.26 18.25 54.78
N LYS A 7 -14.61 17.19 55.52
CA LYS A 7 -14.32 15.80 55.15
C LYS A 7 -15.05 15.39 53.86
N THR A 8 -16.30 15.80 53.70
CA THR A 8 -17.09 15.49 52.48
C THR A 8 -16.61 16.27 51.26
N ARG A 9 -16.17 17.53 51.42
CA ARG A 9 -15.58 18.30 50.32
C ARG A 9 -14.24 17.71 49.86
N ARG A 10 -13.35 17.35 50.80
CA ARG A 10 -12.05 16.72 50.48
C ARG A 10 -12.21 15.40 49.72
N ALA A 11 -13.12 14.52 50.17
CA ALA A 11 -13.42 13.26 49.48
C ALA A 11 -13.99 13.48 48.07
N ARG A 12 -14.78 14.54 47.85
CA ARG A 12 -15.29 14.91 46.53
C ARG A 12 -14.18 15.43 45.59
N GLU A 13 -13.25 16.22 46.11
CA GLU A 13 -12.09 16.71 45.34
C GLU A 13 -11.11 15.59 44.96
N GLU A 14 -10.85 14.66 45.89
CA GLU A 14 -10.03 13.46 45.63
C GLU A 14 -10.67 12.57 44.57
N THR A 15 -11.98 12.29 44.66
CA THR A 15 -12.68 11.47 43.65
C THR A 15 -12.77 12.16 42.28
N MET A 16 -12.93 13.48 42.23
CA MET A 16 -12.92 14.22 40.97
C MET A 16 -11.53 14.23 40.32
N SER A 17 -10.46 14.40 41.10
CA SER A 17 -9.08 14.34 40.60
C SER A 17 -8.69 12.94 40.13
N ILE A 18 -9.09 11.88 40.84
CA ILE A 18 -8.91 10.48 40.42
C ILE A 18 -9.62 10.24 39.08
N LYS A 19 -10.88 10.67 38.93
CA LYS A 19 -11.63 10.53 37.67
C LYS A 19 -10.97 11.28 36.51
N LEU A 20 -10.53 12.52 36.75
CA LEU A 20 -9.86 13.33 35.74
C LEU A 20 -8.52 12.70 35.31
N ASN A 21 -7.75 12.15 36.24
CA ASN A 21 -6.49 11.46 35.93
C ASN A 21 -6.73 10.16 35.15
N SER A 22 -7.76 9.38 35.49
CA SER A 22 -8.13 8.19 34.72
C SER A 22 -8.56 8.52 33.29
N ILE A 23 -9.35 9.59 33.10
CA ILE A 23 -9.76 10.04 31.75
C ILE A 23 -8.56 10.51 30.93
N LYS A 24 -7.65 11.28 31.54
CA LYS A 24 -6.40 11.73 30.88
C LYS A 24 -5.52 10.56 30.47
N ASN A 25 -5.37 9.56 31.35
CA ASN A 25 -4.58 8.37 31.05
C ASN A 25 -5.21 7.58 29.90
N VAL A 26 -6.53 7.34 29.93
CA VAL A 26 -7.23 6.66 28.83
C VAL A 26 -7.08 7.41 27.51
N TYR A 27 -7.25 8.74 27.51
CA TYR A 27 -7.02 9.57 26.33
C TYR A 27 -5.59 9.46 25.81
N PHE A 28 -4.60 9.56 26.70
CA PHE A 28 -3.19 9.45 26.33
C PHE A 28 -2.87 8.08 25.71
N TYR A 29 -3.38 6.98 26.29
CA TYR A 29 -3.21 5.65 25.72
C TYR A 29 -3.83 5.53 24.32
N LEU A 30 -5.05 6.02 24.11
CA LEU A 30 -5.70 5.99 22.79
C LEU A 30 -4.92 6.80 21.75
N VAL A 31 -4.50 8.03 22.09
CA VAL A 31 -3.72 8.87 21.17
C VAL A 31 -2.36 8.24 20.88
N SER A 32 -1.68 7.72 21.90
CA SER A 32 -0.38 7.05 21.73
C SER A 32 -0.50 5.81 20.85
N LEU A 33 -1.59 5.05 20.93
CA LEU A 33 -1.85 3.90 20.07
C LEU A 33 -2.02 4.33 18.61
N ILE A 34 -2.81 5.37 18.35
CA ILE A 34 -3.03 5.90 16.99
C ILE A 34 -1.72 6.45 16.41
N ALA A 35 -0.97 7.22 17.20
CA ALA A 35 0.32 7.77 16.79
C ALA A 35 1.34 6.66 16.49
N LEU A 36 1.39 5.62 17.33
CA LEU A 36 2.24 4.46 17.12
C LEU A 36 1.90 3.76 15.79
N MET A 37 0.61 3.56 15.50
CA MET A 37 0.17 2.97 14.23
C MET A 37 0.65 3.80 13.03
N MET A 38 0.51 5.13 13.08
CA MET A 38 0.99 6.01 12.01
C MET A 38 2.50 5.89 11.79
N ILE A 39 3.28 5.81 12.87
CA ILE A 39 4.73 5.63 12.80
C ILE A 39 5.09 4.27 12.18
N VAL A 40 4.38 3.20 12.57
CA VAL A 40 4.61 1.85 12.03
C VAL A 40 4.32 1.82 10.53
N TYR A 41 3.16 2.33 10.09
CA TYR A 41 2.82 2.39 8.67
C TYR A 41 3.82 3.23 7.87
N GLY A 42 4.20 4.41 8.37
CA GLY A 42 5.20 5.26 7.70
C GLY A 42 6.57 4.58 7.57
N THR A 43 7.00 3.86 8.61
CA THR A 43 8.27 3.12 8.57
C THR A 43 8.24 1.97 7.56
N VAL A 44 7.14 1.22 7.52
CA VAL A 44 6.94 0.14 6.55
C VAL A 44 6.96 0.67 5.11
N ASP A 45 6.32 1.80 4.85
CA ASP A 45 6.30 2.40 3.51
C ASP A 45 7.68 2.89 3.05
N VAL A 46 8.46 3.51 3.95
CA VAL A 46 9.83 3.94 3.65
C VAL A 46 10.72 2.73 3.35
N LEU A 47 10.62 1.65 4.14
CA LEU A 47 11.36 0.41 3.90
C LEU A 47 10.96 -0.22 2.58
N ARG A 48 9.65 -0.31 2.30
CA ARG A 48 9.12 -0.85 1.05
C ARG A 48 9.66 -0.08 -0.14
N LEU A 49 9.62 1.26 -0.10
CA LEU A 49 10.16 2.12 -1.15
C LEU A 49 11.66 1.86 -1.35
N GLY A 50 12.44 1.88 -0.27
CA GLY A 50 13.88 1.60 -0.32
C GLY A 50 14.19 0.23 -0.93
N LEU A 51 13.49 -0.81 -0.50
CA LEU A 51 13.65 -2.16 -1.00
C LEU A 51 13.26 -2.27 -2.48
N THR A 52 12.15 -1.67 -2.92
CA THR A 52 11.75 -1.70 -4.34
C THR A 52 12.63 -0.85 -5.24
N THR A 53 13.21 0.24 -4.73
CA THR A 53 14.06 1.13 -5.53
C THR A 53 15.50 0.62 -5.66
N TRP A 54 16.07 0.04 -4.59
CA TRP A 54 17.49 -0.31 -4.55
C TRP A 54 17.77 -1.81 -4.67
N VAL A 55 16.88 -2.68 -4.16
CA VAL A 55 17.11 -4.14 -4.12
C VAL A 55 16.26 -4.87 -5.17
N PHE A 56 14.97 -4.54 -5.26
CA PHE A 56 13.99 -5.19 -6.12
C PHE A 56 13.44 -4.23 -7.17
N THR A 57 14.30 -3.71 -8.05
CA THR A 57 13.92 -2.76 -9.13
C THR A 57 12.80 -3.28 -10.04
N LYS A 58 12.69 -4.61 -10.18
CA LYS A 58 11.62 -5.30 -10.92
C LYS A 58 10.24 -5.19 -10.25
N ALA A 59 10.17 -5.02 -8.94
CA ALA A 59 8.92 -4.76 -8.24
C ALA A 59 8.34 -3.37 -8.56
N ASN A 60 9.18 -2.42 -8.95
CA ASN A 60 8.78 -1.08 -9.37
C ASN A 60 8.19 -1.05 -10.80
N GLN A 61 8.35 -2.13 -11.59
CA GLN A 61 7.73 -2.21 -12.92
C GLN A 61 6.20 -2.09 -12.85
N LEU A 62 5.58 -2.49 -11.74
CA LEU A 62 4.15 -2.27 -11.53
C LEU A 62 3.76 -0.81 -11.39
N ASP A 63 4.60 0.03 -10.78
CA ASP A 63 4.29 1.45 -10.62
C ASP A 63 4.63 2.23 -11.90
N GLN A 64 5.62 1.76 -12.67
CA GLN A 64 5.98 2.32 -13.98
C GLN A 64 5.03 1.90 -15.13
N TYR A 65 4.49 0.68 -15.10
CA TYR A 65 3.67 0.12 -16.19
C TYR A 65 2.24 -0.27 -15.76
N GLY A 66 1.84 -0.04 -14.51
CA GLY A 66 0.57 -0.49 -13.92
C GLY A 66 -0.70 0.07 -14.58
N GLY A 67 -0.57 1.05 -15.46
CA GLY A 67 -1.67 1.54 -16.31
C GLY A 67 -1.98 0.64 -17.52
N MET A 68 -1.07 -0.24 -17.95
CA MET A 68 -1.22 -1.05 -19.18
C MET A 68 -1.87 -2.42 -18.94
N SER A 69 -2.88 -2.48 -18.07
CA SER A 69 -3.62 -3.74 -17.84
C SER A 69 -4.52 -4.12 -19.03
N MET A 70 -4.91 -3.14 -19.84
CA MET A 70 -5.71 -3.37 -21.04
C MET A 70 -4.83 -3.37 -22.29
N PRO A 71 -5.10 -4.27 -23.25
CA PRO A 71 -4.42 -4.23 -24.54
C PRO A 71 -4.69 -2.89 -25.24
N PRO A 72 -3.76 -2.39 -26.07
CA PRO A 72 -4.00 -1.18 -26.86
C PRO A 72 -5.24 -1.37 -27.73
N SER A 73 -6.18 -0.42 -27.66
CA SER A 73 -7.41 -0.49 -28.44
C SER A 73 -7.09 -0.53 -29.93
N TYR A 74 -7.86 -1.30 -30.68
CA TYR A 74 -7.70 -1.35 -32.13
C TYR A 74 -7.86 0.06 -32.71
N PRO A 75 -7.03 0.45 -33.69
CA PRO A 75 -7.19 1.71 -34.37
C PRO A 75 -8.59 1.86 -34.98
N MET A 76 -9.28 2.94 -34.61
CA MET A 76 -10.70 3.16 -34.95
C MET A 76 -10.92 3.45 -36.44
N TYR A 77 -9.91 3.92 -37.17
CA TYR A 77 -10.01 4.30 -38.58
C TYR A 77 -10.18 3.09 -39.54
N THR A 78 -9.91 1.86 -39.10
CA THR A 78 -10.22 0.66 -39.91
C THR A 78 -11.71 0.27 -39.87
N MET A 79 -12.54 0.96 -39.09
CA MET A 79 -13.98 0.68 -38.98
C MET A 79 -14.84 1.54 -39.91
N ALA A 80 -14.27 2.61 -40.49
CA ALA A 80 -15.06 3.63 -41.20
C ALA A 80 -15.54 3.19 -42.59
N GLU A 81 -14.93 2.20 -43.23
CA GLU A 81 -15.32 1.84 -44.60
C GLU A 81 -16.11 0.53 -44.73
N LYS A 82 -16.07 -0.41 -43.77
CA LYS A 82 -16.72 -1.73 -43.99
C LYS A 82 -17.15 -2.56 -42.78
N GLY A 83 -17.30 -2.00 -41.59
CA GLY A 83 -18.07 -2.65 -40.50
C GLY A 83 -17.64 -4.06 -40.06
N GLU A 84 -16.42 -4.50 -40.38
CA GLU A 84 -15.94 -5.86 -40.08
C GLU A 84 -14.54 -5.80 -39.45
N VAL A 85 -14.35 -6.53 -38.36
CA VAL A 85 -13.11 -6.57 -37.58
C VAL A 85 -12.02 -7.21 -38.44
N ILE A 86 -11.15 -6.39 -39.02
CA ILE A 86 -10.11 -6.88 -39.95
C ILE A 86 -9.13 -7.79 -39.17
N PRO A 87 -9.03 -9.10 -39.50
CA PRO A 87 -8.12 -10.00 -38.83
C PRO A 87 -6.66 -9.62 -39.14
N ALA A 88 -5.75 -9.88 -38.20
CA ALA A 88 -4.32 -9.55 -38.21
C ALA A 88 -3.48 -10.04 -39.43
N LYS A 89 -4.10 -10.65 -40.44
CA LYS A 89 -3.49 -11.20 -41.67
C LYS A 89 -3.67 -10.33 -42.93
N CYS A 90 -4.04 -9.05 -42.78
CA CYS A 90 -4.31 -8.13 -43.91
C CYS A 90 -3.08 -7.34 -44.41
N GLN A 91 -1.83 -7.75 -44.11
CA GLN A 91 -0.65 -6.94 -44.44
C GLN A 91 -0.37 -6.78 -45.94
N GLU A 92 -0.82 -7.73 -46.79
CA GLU A 92 -0.49 -7.74 -48.22
C GLU A 92 -1.69 -7.83 -49.17
N LYS A 93 -2.88 -8.23 -48.70
CA LYS A 93 -4.05 -8.52 -49.55
C LYS A 93 -5.16 -7.46 -49.52
N CYS A 94 -4.96 -6.39 -48.76
CA CYS A 94 -6.01 -5.42 -48.47
C CYS A 94 -5.55 -4.06 -49.06
N ASP A 95 -6.38 -3.45 -49.90
CA ASP A 95 -6.15 -2.13 -50.52
C ASP A 95 -6.23 -1.03 -49.45
N LEU A 96 -5.23 -0.97 -48.57
CA LEU A 96 -5.07 0.08 -47.57
C LEU A 96 -4.20 1.20 -48.13
N THR A 97 -4.56 2.43 -47.77
CA THR A 97 -3.73 3.62 -47.96
C THR A 97 -2.41 3.49 -47.18
N ALA A 98 -1.38 4.24 -47.59
CA ALA A 98 -0.07 4.18 -46.95
C ALA A 98 -0.12 4.56 -45.44
N GLU A 99 -1.04 5.46 -45.08
CA GLU A 99 -1.26 5.95 -43.72
C GLU A 99 -1.86 4.87 -42.82
N GLU A 100 -2.88 4.15 -43.29
CA GLU A 100 -3.52 3.07 -42.53
C GLU A 100 -2.54 1.91 -42.27
N LYS A 101 -1.70 1.56 -43.26
CA LYS A 101 -0.63 0.55 -43.11
C LYS A 101 0.38 0.95 -42.02
N GLN A 102 0.71 2.24 -41.94
CA GLN A 102 1.65 2.74 -40.94
C GLN A 102 1.05 2.68 -39.53
N GLN A 103 -0.20 3.08 -39.36
CA GLN A 103 -0.86 3.04 -38.06
C GLN A 103 -1.12 1.59 -37.58
N LEU A 104 -1.40 0.64 -38.49
CA LEU A 104 -1.44 -0.80 -38.18
C LEU A 104 -0.08 -1.34 -37.73
N LYS A 105 1.03 -0.91 -38.33
CA LYS A 105 2.38 -1.28 -37.89
C LYS A 105 2.67 -0.81 -36.46
N TYR A 106 2.29 0.43 -36.13
CA TYR A 106 2.45 0.94 -34.77
C TYR A 106 1.60 0.16 -33.76
N TRP A 107 0.33 -0.09 -34.06
CA TRP A 107 -0.53 -0.87 -33.17
C TRP A 107 0.01 -2.30 -32.95
N GLN A 108 0.50 -2.97 -34.00
CA GLN A 108 1.12 -4.30 -33.85
C GLN A 108 2.37 -4.28 -32.98
N GLN A 109 3.18 -3.23 -33.10
CA GLN A 109 4.36 -3.06 -32.25
C GLN A 109 3.97 -2.84 -30.79
N ASP A 110 2.98 -1.98 -30.53
CA ASP A 110 2.49 -1.70 -29.19
C ASP A 110 1.83 -2.93 -28.56
N TYR A 111 1.09 -3.72 -29.35
CA TYR A 111 0.48 -4.96 -28.89
C TYR A 111 1.52 -6.01 -28.49
N LYS A 112 2.61 -6.17 -29.27
CA LYS A 112 3.72 -7.05 -28.89
C LYS A 112 4.42 -6.59 -27.62
N ASN A 113 4.67 -5.29 -27.50
CA ASN A 113 5.27 -4.71 -26.30
C ASN A 113 4.38 -4.96 -25.06
N TRP A 114 3.06 -4.81 -25.21
CA TRP A 114 2.07 -5.10 -24.16
C TRP A 114 2.07 -6.59 -23.77
N GLU A 115 2.09 -7.50 -24.75
CA GLU A 115 2.12 -8.94 -24.51
C GLU A 115 3.39 -9.36 -23.74
N GLU A 116 4.54 -8.80 -24.10
CA GLU A 116 5.80 -9.05 -23.42
C GLU A 116 5.77 -8.54 -21.97
N GLN A 117 5.20 -7.35 -21.75
CA GLN A 117 5.02 -6.79 -20.40
C GLN A 117 4.08 -7.65 -19.55
N GLN A 118 2.98 -8.13 -20.11
CA GLN A 118 2.02 -9.02 -19.43
C GLN A 118 2.68 -10.27 -18.86
N LYS A 119 3.67 -10.85 -19.56
CA LYS A 119 4.41 -12.03 -19.06
C LYS A 119 5.20 -11.73 -17.78
N THR A 120 5.61 -10.47 -17.58
CA THR A 120 6.41 -10.05 -16.42
C THR A 120 5.56 -9.56 -15.23
N LEU A 121 4.31 -9.17 -15.47
CA LEU A 121 3.40 -8.62 -14.44
C LEU A 121 3.18 -9.57 -13.24
N PRO A 122 2.90 -10.87 -13.39
CA PRO A 122 2.68 -11.76 -12.24
C PRO A 122 3.91 -11.88 -11.33
N ALA A 123 5.11 -11.87 -11.91
CA ALA A 123 6.35 -11.92 -11.15
C ALA A 123 6.59 -10.62 -10.37
N ALA A 124 6.36 -9.46 -11.01
CA ALA A 124 6.45 -8.16 -10.35
C ALA A 124 5.45 -8.04 -9.18
N GLN A 125 4.23 -8.57 -9.33
CA GLN A 125 3.20 -8.56 -8.27
C GLN A 125 3.64 -9.37 -7.05
N LYS A 126 4.18 -10.56 -7.29
CA LYS A 126 4.72 -11.43 -6.23
C LYS A 126 5.87 -10.74 -5.50
N GLN A 127 6.79 -10.10 -6.23
CA GLN A 127 7.91 -9.38 -5.62
C GLN A 127 7.44 -8.18 -4.80
N ARG A 128 6.50 -7.38 -5.31
CA ARG A 128 5.94 -6.24 -4.57
C ARG A 128 5.27 -6.68 -3.28
N LYS A 129 4.51 -7.79 -3.32
CA LYS A 129 3.91 -8.39 -2.12
C LYS A 129 4.98 -8.84 -1.14
N ALA A 130 5.99 -9.57 -1.60
CA ALA A 130 7.08 -10.05 -0.75
C ALA A 130 7.82 -8.87 -0.07
N VAL A 131 8.10 -7.79 -0.80
CA VAL A 131 8.77 -6.61 -0.23
C VAL A 131 7.91 -5.95 0.86
N THR A 132 6.60 -5.81 0.64
CA THR A 132 5.68 -5.29 1.66
C THR A 132 5.68 -6.18 2.91
N ASP A 133 5.53 -7.49 2.72
CA ASP A 133 5.46 -8.45 3.82
C ASP A 133 6.78 -8.48 4.62
N ILE A 134 7.94 -8.43 3.93
CA ILE A 134 9.26 -8.32 4.55
C ILE A 134 9.39 -7.01 5.33
N SER A 135 8.96 -5.89 4.76
CA SER A 135 9.02 -4.58 5.41
C SER A 135 8.21 -4.57 6.71
N MET A 136 7.03 -5.19 6.71
CA MET A 136 6.22 -5.37 7.93
C MET A 136 6.93 -6.22 8.97
N LEU A 137 7.52 -7.36 8.57
CA LEU A 137 8.23 -8.24 9.51
C LEU A 137 9.44 -7.55 10.16
N VAL A 138 10.21 -6.79 9.38
CA VAL A 138 11.38 -6.05 9.87
C VAL A 138 10.99 -5.05 10.96
N VAL A 139 9.81 -4.46 10.89
CA VAL A 139 9.31 -3.51 11.90
C VAL A 139 8.58 -4.22 13.04
N ALA A 140 7.74 -5.21 12.73
CA ALA A 140 6.91 -5.91 13.70
C ALA A 140 7.72 -6.79 14.67
N ILE A 141 8.78 -7.44 14.19
CA ILE A 141 9.60 -8.34 15.02
C ILE A 141 10.27 -7.58 16.18
N PRO A 142 11.01 -6.47 15.96
CA PRO A 142 11.57 -5.69 17.06
C PRO A 142 10.51 -5.15 18.02
N LEU A 143 9.37 -4.66 17.49
CA LEU A 143 8.26 -4.18 18.32
C LEU A 143 7.72 -5.28 19.23
N PHE A 144 7.51 -6.47 18.69
CA PHE A 144 7.04 -7.62 19.46
C PHE A 144 8.04 -8.04 20.54
N ILE A 145 9.33 -8.10 20.22
CA ILE A 145 10.38 -8.43 21.19
C ILE A 145 10.42 -7.38 22.31
N LEU A 146 10.42 -6.09 21.98
CA LEU A 146 10.42 -5.02 22.98
C LEU A 146 9.19 -5.09 23.89
N HIS A 147 8.02 -5.33 23.31
CA HIS A 147 6.79 -5.51 24.08
C HIS A 147 6.89 -6.70 25.05
N TRP A 148 7.35 -7.85 24.55
CA TRP A 148 7.53 -9.07 25.35
C TRP A 148 8.55 -8.90 26.48
N LEU A 149 9.66 -8.20 26.24
CA LEU A 149 10.65 -7.94 27.28
C LEU A 149 10.13 -6.96 28.35
N ALA A 150 9.36 -5.96 27.94
CA ALA A 150 8.77 -4.99 28.85
C ALA A 150 7.78 -5.65 29.82
N THR A 151 6.89 -6.52 29.33
CA THR A 151 5.90 -7.22 30.17
C THR A 151 6.58 -8.13 31.18
N ARG A 152 7.59 -8.90 30.78
CA ARG A 152 8.35 -9.76 31.71
C ARG A 152 9.09 -8.97 32.80
N LYS A 153 9.54 -7.74 32.47
CA LYS A 153 10.18 -6.87 33.47
C LYS A 153 9.19 -6.37 34.51
N LEU A 154 7.96 -6.07 34.09
CA LEU A 154 6.88 -5.66 34.99
C LEU A 154 6.48 -6.80 35.94
N GLU A 155 6.30 -8.01 35.42
CA GLU A 155 6.01 -9.20 36.24
C GLU A 155 7.08 -9.44 37.31
N LYS A 156 8.36 -9.29 36.95
CA LYS A 156 9.47 -9.46 37.89
C LYS A 156 9.58 -8.35 38.94
N SER A 157 9.05 -7.15 38.67
CA SER A 157 9.05 -6.06 39.66
C SER A 157 7.91 -6.15 40.67
N GLU A 158 6.88 -6.94 40.36
CA GLU A 158 5.72 -7.18 41.22
C GLU A 158 5.85 -8.46 42.08
N ALA A 159 6.83 -9.32 41.77
CA ALA A 159 7.18 -10.53 42.52
C ALA A 159 8.38 -10.32 43.45
#